data_AF-A0A954X513-F1
#
_entry.id   AF-A0A954X513-F1
#
_cell.length_a   1.000
_cell.length_b   1.000
_cell.length_c   1.000
_cell.angle_alpha   90.00
_cell.angle_beta   90.00
_cell.angle_gamma   90.00
#
_symmetry.space_group_name_H-M   'P 1'
#
loop_
_entity.id
_entity.type
_entity.pdbx_description
1 polymer ?
#
loop_
_entity_poly.entity_id
_entity_poly.type
_entity_poly.pdbx_seq_one_letter_code
_entity_poly.pdbx_strand_id
1 'polypeptide(L)'
;MPKLSEVAPFEPAAANLTDLLPRWFHQLTDLQTAIPQLAKDAKRIAELDSILQEVPTHHRSVRGDARHLQGVEPNSVHLILTSPPYWNLKEYRDSEGQLGHIDSYEQFLDELDQVWQRCFDVLVPGGRLIC
;
A
#
# COMPACT_ATOMS: atom_id res chain seq x y z
N MET A 1 -26.42 -1.65 -16.27
CA MET A 1 -25.30 -1.50 -15.33
C MET A 1 -24.59 -0.19 -15.64
N PRO A 2 -24.33 0.70 -14.67
CA PRO A 2 -23.51 1.86 -14.94
C PRO A 2 -22.15 1.37 -15.43
N LYS A 3 -21.65 1.91 -16.54
CA LYS A 3 -20.24 1.72 -16.93
C LYS A 3 -19.41 2.08 -15.70
N LEU A 4 -18.51 1.19 -15.28
CA LEU A 4 -17.47 1.52 -14.29
C LEU A 4 -16.79 2.80 -14.83
N SER A 5 -17.11 3.93 -14.21
CA SER A 5 -16.52 5.22 -14.55
C SER A 5 -15.02 5.08 -14.36
N GLU A 6 -14.22 5.45 -15.37
CA GLU A 6 -12.77 5.41 -15.30
C GLU A 6 -12.29 6.06 -14.00
N VAL A 7 -11.69 5.26 -13.11
CA VAL A 7 -11.02 5.78 -11.92
C VAL A 7 -9.71 6.39 -12.43
N ALA A 8 -9.61 7.72 -12.37
CA ALA A 8 -8.39 8.42 -12.77
C ALA A 8 -7.17 7.92 -11.97
N PRO A 9 -5.93 8.00 -12.51
CA PRO A 9 -4.71 7.66 -11.77
C PRO A 9 -4.58 8.43 -10.45
N PHE A 10 -3.94 7.82 -9.45
CA PHE A 10 -3.65 8.50 -8.19
C PHE A 10 -2.35 9.29 -8.29
N GLU A 11 -2.45 10.60 -8.45
CA GLU A 11 -1.29 11.50 -8.50
C GLU A 11 -1.31 12.47 -7.31
N PRO A 12 -0.82 12.05 -6.12
CA PRO A 12 -0.68 12.96 -5.00
C PRO A 12 0.39 14.01 -5.30
N ALA A 13 0.21 15.22 -4.75
CA ALA A 13 1.21 16.27 -4.90
C ALA A 13 2.55 15.83 -4.31
N ALA A 14 3.65 16.08 -5.03
CA ALA A 14 4.98 15.81 -4.51
C ALA A 14 5.26 16.73 -3.30
N ALA A 15 5.57 16.13 -2.15
CA ALA A 15 6.00 16.85 -0.96
C ALA A 15 7.53 16.91 -0.92
N ASN A 16 8.08 18.10 -0.69
CA ASN A 16 9.50 18.24 -0.40
C ASN A 16 9.77 17.91 1.07
N LEU A 17 10.26 16.70 1.33
CA LEU A 17 10.54 16.23 2.69
C LEU A 17 11.80 16.89 3.29
N THR A 18 12.62 17.57 2.49
CA THR A 18 13.85 18.23 2.98
C THR A 18 13.53 19.33 4.00
N ASP A 19 12.40 20.02 3.84
CA ASP A 19 11.98 21.12 4.73
C ASP A 19 11.56 20.61 6.12
N LEU A 20 11.23 19.32 6.22
CA LEU A 20 10.85 18.65 7.47
C LEU A 20 12.06 18.07 8.21
N LEU A 21 13.27 18.07 7.61
CA LEU A 21 14.42 17.42 8.23
C LEU A 21 14.87 18.15 9.52
N PRO A 22 15.18 17.40 10.59
CA PRO A 22 15.75 17.99 11.79
C PRO A 22 17.04 18.74 11.50
N ARG A 23 17.31 19.84 12.21
CA ARG A 23 18.52 20.66 11.99
C ARG A 23 19.83 19.88 12.15
N TRP A 24 19.83 18.86 13.00
CA TRP A 24 21.00 18.02 13.24
C TRP A 24 21.23 16.98 12.13
N PHE A 25 20.32 16.82 11.17
CA PHE A 25 20.46 15.85 10.08
C PHE A 25 21.75 16.06 9.27
N HIS A 26 22.17 17.31 9.04
CA HIS A 26 23.42 17.64 8.35
C HIS A 26 24.69 17.14 9.06
N GLN A 27 24.59 16.72 10.33
CA GLN A 27 25.70 16.16 11.10
C GLN A 27 25.87 14.66 10.85
N LEU A 28 24.89 14.00 10.20
CA LEU A 28 25.00 12.59 9.83
C LEU A 28 25.88 12.48 8.58
N THR A 29 27.00 11.77 8.71
CA THR A 29 27.96 11.58 7.62
C THR A 29 27.89 10.15 7.08
N ASP A 30 28.42 9.19 7.82
CA ASP A 30 28.34 7.77 7.49
C ASP A 30 27.01 7.17 8.00
N LEU A 31 26.09 6.89 7.08
CA LEU A 31 24.78 6.33 7.40
C LEU A 31 24.86 4.93 8.04
N GLN A 32 25.89 4.14 7.71
CA GLN A 32 26.03 2.79 8.24
C GLN A 32 26.25 2.81 9.76
N THR A 33 26.98 3.82 10.24
CA THR A 33 27.22 4.03 11.68
C THR A 33 26.16 4.94 12.31
N ALA A 34 25.69 5.94 11.57
CA ALA A 34 24.77 6.95 12.09
C ALA A 34 23.36 6.40 12.39
N ILE A 35 22.82 5.51 11.55
CA ILE A 35 21.47 4.94 11.77
C ILE A 35 21.42 4.14 13.08
N PRO A 36 22.35 3.20 13.38
CA PRO A 36 22.38 2.52 14.67
C PRO A 36 22.57 3.43 15.88
N GLN A 37 23.33 4.52 15.74
CA GLN A 37 23.53 5.49 16.82
C GLN A 37 22.27 6.31 17.06
N LEU A 38 21.61 6.77 16.00
CA LEU A 38 20.34 7.48 16.05
C LEU A 38 19.26 6.65 16.73
N ALA A 39 19.15 5.36 16.38
CA ALA A 39 18.21 4.43 17.01
C ALA A 39 18.40 4.29 18.54
N LYS A 40 19.59 4.63 19.07
CA LYS A 40 19.89 4.62 20.51
C LYS A 40 19.70 5.99 21.18
N ASP A 41 19.50 7.05 20.41
CA ASP A 41 19.29 8.41 20.91
C ASP A 41 17.79 8.69 21.04
N ALA A 42 17.26 8.44 22.23
CA ALA A 42 15.84 8.62 22.53
C ALA A 42 15.34 10.05 22.26
N LYS A 43 16.20 11.08 22.42
CA LYS A 43 15.80 12.48 22.19
C LYS A 43 15.60 12.75 20.70
N ARG A 44 16.54 12.28 19.87
CA ARG A 44 16.44 12.44 18.41
C ARG A 44 15.31 11.59 17.81
N ILE A 45 15.07 10.39 18.34
CA ILE A 45 13.94 9.56 17.93
C ILE A 45 12.61 10.25 18.26
N ALA A 46 12.45 10.82 19.46
CA ALA A 46 11.23 11.55 19.81
C ALA A 46 11.00 12.78 18.92
N GLU A 47 12.06 13.49 18.52
CA GLU A 47 11.97 14.59 17.56
C GLU A 47 11.54 14.11 16.17
N LEU A 48 12.10 12.99 15.68
CA LEU A 48 11.68 12.37 14.42
C LEU A 48 10.22 11.93 14.47
N ASP A 49 9.77 11.30 15.56
CA ASP A 49 8.38 10.88 15.71
C ASP A 49 7.41 12.07 15.63
N SER A 50 7.79 13.23 16.17
CA SER A 50 7.00 14.46 16.03
C SER A 50 6.95 14.94 14.58
N ILE A 51 8.08 14.94 13.88
CA ILE A 51 8.19 15.39 12.48
C ILE A 51 7.44 14.43 11.54
N LEU A 52 7.50 13.12 11.78
CA LEU A 52 6.83 12.12 10.96
C LEU A 52 5.31 12.34 10.91
N GLN A 53 4.72 12.94 11.96
CA GLN A 53 3.30 13.30 11.99
C GLN A 53 2.97 14.51 11.10
N GLU A 54 3.96 15.32 10.76
CA GLU A 54 3.82 16.49 9.87
C GLU A 54 4.01 16.14 8.39
N VAL A 55 4.46 14.92 8.08
CA VAL A 55 4.62 14.46 6.70
C VAL A 55 3.23 14.43 6.04
N PRO A 56 3.02 15.20 4.96
CA PRO A 56 1.72 15.25 4.30
C PRO A 56 1.38 13.90 3.67
N THR A 57 0.19 13.39 3.97
CA THR A 57 -0.34 12.17 3.36
C THR A 57 -1.57 12.47 2.52
N HIS A 58 -1.74 11.70 1.44
CA HIS A 58 -2.89 11.77 0.56
C HIS A 58 -3.60 10.43 0.56
N HIS A 59 -4.89 10.43 0.89
CA HIS A 59 -5.67 9.21 1.05
C HIS A 59 -6.75 9.17 -0.03
N ARG A 60 -6.83 8.07 -0.76
CA ARG A 60 -7.90 7.82 -1.75
C ARG A 60 -8.55 6.48 -1.44
N SER A 61 -9.88 6.49 -1.30
CA SER A 61 -10.67 5.27 -1.20
C SER A 61 -11.38 5.01 -2.53
N VAL A 62 -11.20 3.81 -3.07
CA VAL A 62 -11.84 3.37 -4.31
C VAL A 62 -12.62 2.10 -4.00
N ARG A 63 -13.91 2.10 -4.34
CA ARG A 63 -14.74 0.89 -4.31
C ARG A 63 -14.72 0.25 -5.68
N GLY A 64 -14.12 -0.93 -5.79
CA GLY A 64 -14.03 -1.67 -7.04
C GLY A 64 -13.62 -3.11 -6.82
N ASP A 65 -13.57 -3.87 -7.90
CA ASP A 65 -13.12 -5.26 -7.91
C ASP A 65 -11.59 -5.33 -8.02
N ALA A 66 -10.97 -6.00 -7.05
CA ALA A 66 -9.52 -6.12 -6.94
C ALA A 66 -8.88 -6.88 -8.12
N ARG A 67 -9.64 -7.67 -8.89
CA ARG A 67 -9.18 -8.28 -10.16
C ARG A 67 -8.88 -7.24 -11.24
N HIS A 68 -9.28 -5.99 -11.04
CA HIS A 68 -9.07 -4.91 -12.00
C HIS A 68 -8.12 -3.81 -11.52
N LEU A 69 -7.97 -3.59 -10.20
CA LEU A 69 -7.16 -2.50 -9.59
C LEU A 69 -7.24 -1.15 -10.35
N GLN A 70 -8.45 -0.69 -10.66
CA GLN A 70 -8.66 0.47 -11.53
C GLN A 70 -8.01 1.75 -10.98
N GLY A 71 -7.35 2.50 -11.88
CA GLY A 71 -6.68 3.76 -11.55
C GLY A 71 -5.38 3.59 -10.77
N VAL A 72 -4.77 2.40 -10.82
CA VAL A 72 -3.43 2.11 -10.29
C VAL A 72 -2.53 1.75 -11.46
N GLU A 73 -1.45 2.52 -11.63
CA GLU A 73 -0.52 2.33 -12.74
C GLU A 73 0.42 1.13 -12.48
N PRO A 74 0.88 0.43 -13.54
CA PRO A 74 1.95 -0.55 -13.41
C PRO A 74 3.20 0.03 -12.76
N ASN A 75 3.93 -0.76 -11.97
CA ASN A 75 5.16 -0.33 -11.29
C ASN A 75 5.03 1.00 -10.51
N SER A 76 3.93 1.21 -9.79
CA SER A 76 3.67 2.43 -9.03
C SER A 76 3.52 2.22 -7.52
N VAL A 77 3.29 0.97 -7.09
CA VAL A 77 3.02 0.63 -5.68
C VAL A 77 4.25 0.03 -5.02
N HIS A 78 4.61 0.55 -3.85
CA HIS A 78 5.77 0.06 -3.09
C HIS A 78 5.41 -1.08 -2.12
N LEU A 79 4.23 -0.99 -1.51
CA LEU A 79 3.72 -1.94 -0.54
C LEU A 79 2.23 -2.20 -0.81
N ILE A 80 1.85 -3.47 -0.91
CA ILE A 80 0.47 -3.92 -0.91
C ILE A 80 0.20 -4.63 0.42
N LEU A 81 -0.80 -4.16 1.14
CA LEU A 81 -1.38 -4.85 2.29
C LEU A 81 -2.78 -5.30 1.92
N THR A 82 -3.05 -6.58 2.05
CA THR A 82 -4.33 -7.18 1.64
C THR A 82 -4.88 -8.10 2.73
N SER A 83 -6.18 -8.36 2.66
CA SER A 83 -6.89 -9.34 3.48
C SER A 83 -7.98 -9.95 2.58
N PRO A 84 -7.63 -10.92 1.72
CA PRO A 84 -8.59 -11.53 0.82
C PRO A 84 -9.64 -12.32 1.60
N PRO A 85 -10.80 -12.63 1.00
CA PRO A 85 -11.80 -13.47 1.64
C PRO A 85 -11.24 -14.87 1.96
N TYR A 86 -11.58 -15.40 3.13
CA TYR A 86 -11.16 -16.74 3.57
C TYR A 86 -12.07 -17.83 3.00
N TRP A 87 -12.31 -17.81 1.68
CA TRP A 87 -13.26 -18.68 0.99
C TRP A 87 -14.63 -18.72 1.73
N ASN A 88 -15.13 -19.92 2.05
CA ASN A 88 -16.39 -20.14 2.75
C ASN A 88 -16.25 -20.20 4.29
N LEU A 89 -15.07 -19.91 4.85
CA LEU A 89 -14.84 -19.95 6.31
C LEU A 89 -15.55 -18.81 7.05
N LYS A 90 -15.83 -17.70 6.35
CA LYS A 90 -16.56 -16.55 6.89
C LYS A 90 -17.63 -16.11 5.92
N GLU A 91 -18.80 -15.77 6.46
CA GLU A 91 -19.84 -15.10 5.70
C GLU A 91 -19.46 -13.63 5.50
N TYR A 92 -19.21 -13.27 4.24
CA TYR A 92 -19.02 -11.89 3.82
C TYR A 92 -20.36 -11.28 3.42
N ARG A 93 -20.44 -9.94 3.39
CA ARG A 93 -21.64 -9.27 2.89
C ARG A 93 -21.86 -9.63 1.43
N ASP A 94 -23.12 -9.87 1.10
CA ASP A 94 -23.53 -10.19 -0.26
C ASP A 94 -23.30 -8.99 -1.19
N SER A 95 -22.66 -9.27 -2.32
CA SER A 95 -22.33 -8.32 -3.37
C SER A 95 -22.03 -9.07 -4.66
N GLU A 96 -22.36 -8.47 -5.80
CA GLU A 96 -22.01 -9.02 -7.11
C GLU A 96 -20.50 -9.29 -7.20
N GLY A 97 -20.12 -10.49 -7.62
CA GLY A 97 -18.72 -10.91 -7.75
C GLY A 97 -18.02 -11.27 -6.43
N GLN A 98 -18.75 -11.46 -5.33
CA GLN A 98 -18.19 -11.89 -4.04
C GLN A 98 -17.48 -13.26 -4.16
N LEU A 99 -16.15 -13.28 -3.99
CA LEU A 99 -15.36 -14.51 -4.09
C LEU A 99 -15.66 -15.53 -2.99
N GLY A 100 -16.13 -15.08 -1.82
CA GLY A 100 -16.55 -15.98 -0.74
C GLY A 100 -17.78 -16.84 -1.06
N HIS A 101 -18.51 -16.53 -2.14
CA HIS A 101 -19.69 -17.30 -2.58
C HIS A 101 -19.35 -18.37 -3.63
N ILE A 102 -18.08 -18.52 -3.99
CA ILE A 102 -17.65 -19.53 -4.95
C ILE A 102 -17.61 -20.90 -4.25
N ASP A 103 -18.44 -21.84 -4.70
CA ASP A 103 -18.54 -23.17 -4.09
C ASP A 103 -17.33 -24.07 -4.38
N SER A 104 -16.71 -23.96 -5.56
CA SER A 104 -15.50 -24.71 -5.89
C SER A 104 -14.28 -24.00 -5.33
N TYR A 105 -13.50 -24.74 -4.54
CA TYR A 105 -12.26 -24.19 -3.98
C TYR A 105 -11.23 -23.88 -5.06
N GLU A 106 -11.13 -24.71 -6.10
CA GLU A 106 -10.25 -24.50 -7.24
C GLU A 106 -10.63 -23.22 -7.99
N GLN A 107 -11.92 -23.02 -8.26
CA GLN A 107 -12.39 -21.79 -8.90
C GLN A 107 -12.14 -20.57 -8.02
N PHE A 108 -12.27 -20.69 -6.70
CA PHE A 108 -11.92 -19.61 -5.78
C PHE A 108 -10.43 -19.22 -5.89
N LEU A 109 -9.54 -20.21 -5.97
CA LEU A 109 -8.11 -19.99 -6.15
C LEU A 109 -7.81 -19.33 -7.51
N ASP A 110 -8.45 -19.77 -8.59
CA ASP A 110 -8.29 -19.18 -9.93
C ASP A 110 -8.67 -17.68 -9.94
N GLU A 111 -9.74 -17.32 -9.23
CA GLU A 111 -10.16 -15.92 -9.10
C GLU A 111 -9.21 -15.10 -8.20
N LEU A 112 -8.65 -15.72 -7.18
CA LEU A 112 -7.68 -15.08 -6.29
C LEU A 112 -6.33 -14.86 -6.99
N ASP A 113 -5.91 -15.80 -7.85
CA ASP A 113 -4.69 -15.68 -8.66
C ASP A 113 -4.76 -14.50 -9.64
N GLN A 114 -5.94 -14.18 -10.16
CA GLN A 114 -6.14 -12.94 -10.95
C GLN A 114 -5.83 -11.69 -10.12
N VAL A 115 -6.22 -11.66 -8.86
CA VAL A 115 -5.89 -10.55 -7.94
C VAL A 115 -4.38 -10.51 -7.70
N TRP A 116 -3.73 -11.65 -7.46
CA TRP A 116 -2.29 -11.73 -7.26
C TRP A 116 -1.49 -11.26 -8.47
N GLN A 117 -1.90 -11.64 -9.67
CA GLN A 117 -1.27 -11.16 -10.90
C GLN A 117 -1.37 -9.63 -11.00
N ARG A 118 -2.55 -9.07 -10.74
CA ARG A 118 -2.71 -7.60 -10.75
C ARG A 118 -1.87 -6.91 -9.69
N CYS A 119 -1.83 -7.45 -8.48
CA CYS A 119 -0.97 -6.93 -7.43
C CYS A 119 0.51 -6.95 -7.84
N PHE A 120 0.97 -8.02 -8.47
CA PHE A 120 2.34 -8.11 -8.97
C PHE A 120 2.63 -7.07 -10.05
N ASP A 121 1.74 -6.91 -11.03
CA ASP A 121 1.91 -5.98 -12.16
C ASP A 121 2.05 -4.51 -11.71
N VAL A 122 1.37 -4.13 -10.62
CA VAL A 122 1.41 -2.75 -10.10
C VAL A 122 2.56 -2.48 -9.13
N LEU A 123 3.22 -3.52 -8.61
CA LEU A 123 4.36 -3.36 -7.72
C LEU A 123 5.57 -2.80 -8.47
N VAL A 124 6.28 -1.87 -7.85
CA VAL A 124 7.62 -1.46 -8.29
C VAL A 124 8.61 -2.63 -8.18
N PRO A 125 9.71 -2.64 -8.95
CA PRO A 125 10.81 -3.57 -8.71
C PRO A 125 11.29 -3.52 -7.25
N GLY A 126 11.30 -4.66 -6.58
CA GLY A 126 11.65 -4.73 -5.16
C GLY A 126 10.53 -4.36 -4.19
N GLY A 127 9.32 -4.08 -4.67
CA GLY A 127 8.13 -3.91 -3.85
C GLY A 127 7.75 -5.17 -3.05
N ARG A 128 6.78 -5.04 -2.15
CA ARG A 128 6.36 -6.12 -1.26
C ARG A 128 4.83 -6.25 -1.21
N LEU A 129 4.37 -7.49 -1.14
CA LEU A 129 2.98 -7.82 -0.84
C LEU A 129 2.93 -8.56 0.50
N ILE A 130 1.98 -8.18 1.34
CA ILE A 130 1.68 -8.82 2.62
C ILE A 130 0.20 -9.22 2.61
N CYS A 131 -0.05 -10.53 2.73
CA CYS A 131 -1.37 -11.17 2.74
C CYS A 131 -1.58 -11.96 4.03
#